data_AF-J1BCX6-F1
#
_entry.id   AF-J1BCX6-F1
#
_cell.length_a   1.000
_cell.length_b   1.000
_cell.length_c   1.000
_cell.angle_alpha   90.00
_cell.angle_beta   90.00
_cell.angle_gamma   90.00
#
_symmetry.space_group_name_H-M   'P 1'
#
loop_
_entity.id
_entity.type
_entity.pdbx_description
1 polymer ?
#
loop_
_entity_poly.entity_id
_entity_poly.type
_entity_poly.pdbx_seq_one_letter_code
_entity_poly.pdbx_strand_id
1 'polypeptide(L)'
;MIRVAVTGAKGRMGSTVVAAVTGAPDMEVVAQLDAGDPITKKTVNGAQVAVDFSVPGVTEANVHALLDAGVDVVVGTTGWTEESYARVRTHAQEAGRAVLIAPNFAMGAVLAMKFAAMAAPYFESAEVIEMHHPGKVDAPSGTAVATARGIARARAEAGLGDMPDATEMDELGSRGGRVDGVPVHAV
;
A
#
# COMPACT_ATOMS: atom_id res chain seq x y z
N MET A 1 -0.50 20.07 17.72
CA MET A 1 -0.58 20.20 16.25
C MET A 1 0.59 19.44 15.64
N ILE A 2 0.30 18.33 14.97
CA ILE A 2 1.30 17.60 14.16
C ILE A 2 1.55 18.41 12.90
N ARG A 3 2.81 18.76 12.64
CA ARG A 3 3.20 19.57 11.48
C ARG A 3 3.54 18.64 10.31
N VAL A 4 2.81 18.75 9.20
CA VAL A 4 2.87 17.81 8.09
C VAL A 4 3.39 18.48 6.82
N ALA A 5 4.34 17.84 6.14
CA ALA A 5 4.72 18.16 4.77
C ALA A 5 4.02 17.20 3.80
N VAL A 6 3.66 17.66 2.60
CA VAL A 6 3.10 16.79 1.55
C VAL A 6 3.95 16.92 0.30
N THR A 7 4.51 15.81 -0.18
CA THR A 7 5.21 15.74 -1.47
C THR A 7 4.28 15.20 -2.56
N GLY A 8 4.31 15.80 -3.75
CA GLY A 8 3.31 15.59 -4.80
C GLY A 8 1.98 16.30 -4.50
N ALA A 9 2.03 17.41 -3.76
CA ALA A 9 0.86 18.10 -3.22
C ALA A 9 -0.15 18.57 -4.28
N LYS A 10 0.31 18.97 -5.47
CA LYS A 10 -0.58 19.38 -6.59
C LYS A 10 -1.18 18.20 -7.34
N GLY A 11 -0.74 16.97 -7.06
CA GLY A 11 -1.31 15.76 -7.64
C GLY A 11 -2.73 15.49 -7.14
N ARG A 12 -3.44 14.57 -7.80
CA ARG A 12 -4.80 14.16 -7.42
C ARG A 12 -4.86 13.63 -5.98
N MET A 13 -3.94 12.72 -5.63
CA MET A 13 -3.88 12.16 -4.28
C MET A 13 -3.27 13.17 -3.28
N GLY A 14 -2.19 13.87 -3.65
CA GLY A 14 -1.58 14.88 -2.78
C GLY A 14 -2.55 15.98 -2.36
N SER A 15 -3.38 16.49 -3.28
CA SER A 15 -4.38 17.51 -2.94
C SER A 15 -5.47 16.99 -2.00
N THR A 16 -5.82 15.70 -2.12
CA THR A 16 -6.72 15.02 -1.16
C THR A 16 -6.09 14.92 0.22
N VAL A 17 -4.79 14.61 0.30
CA VAL A 17 -4.04 14.60 1.58
C VAL A 17 -3.97 15.99 2.19
N VAL A 18 -3.66 17.02 1.40
CA VAL A 18 -3.63 18.41 1.88
C VAL A 18 -4.99 18.79 2.49
N ALA A 19 -6.09 18.47 1.80
CA ALA A 19 -7.44 18.73 2.31
C ALA A 19 -7.74 17.96 3.59
N ALA A 20 -7.39 16.67 3.66
CA ALA A 20 -7.62 15.83 4.83
C ALA A 20 -6.83 16.33 6.06
N VAL A 21 -5.55 16.67 5.89
CA VAL A 21 -4.71 17.19 6.97
C VAL A 21 -5.20 18.57 7.44
N THR A 22 -5.57 19.44 6.51
CA THR A 22 -6.11 20.78 6.84
C THR A 22 -7.44 20.69 7.60
N GLY A 23 -8.26 19.67 7.29
CA GLY A 23 -9.52 19.42 7.98
C GLY A 23 -9.38 18.72 9.33
N ALA A 24 -8.20 18.19 9.67
CA ALA A 24 -7.96 17.51 10.93
C ALA A 24 -7.65 18.53 12.05
N PRO A 25 -8.31 18.45 13.22
CA PRO A 25 -8.18 19.45 14.28
C PRO A 25 -6.82 19.43 15.00
N ASP A 26 -6.06 18.35 14.85
CA ASP A 26 -4.79 18.10 15.54
C ASP A 26 -3.57 18.17 14.61
N MET A 27 -3.76 18.54 13.34
CA MET A 27 -2.70 18.59 12.32
C MET A 27 -2.67 19.93 11.57
N GLU A 28 -1.55 20.21 10.91
CA GLU A 28 -1.36 21.39 10.09
C GLU A 28 -0.45 21.07 8.90
N VAL A 29 -0.83 21.51 7.69
CA VAL A 29 0.04 21.45 6.52
C VAL A 29 1.02 22.63 6.57
N VAL A 30 2.31 22.34 6.78
CA VAL A 30 3.36 23.36 6.91
C VAL A 30 4.26 23.46 5.68
N ALA A 31 4.21 22.47 4.79
CA ALA A 31 4.89 22.48 3.51
C ALA A 31 4.11 21.67 2.47
N GLN A 32 4.04 22.20 1.26
CA GLN A 32 3.51 21.53 0.07
C GLN A 32 4.61 21.58 -0.98
N LEU A 33 5.11 20.41 -1.38
CA LEU A 33 6.27 20.26 -2.26
C LEU A 33 5.83 19.46 -3.49
N ASP A 34 6.30 19.89 -4.66
CA ASP A 34 6.03 19.23 -5.94
C ASP A 34 7.31 19.07 -6.78
N ALA A 35 7.13 18.57 -8.00
CA ALA A 35 8.23 18.40 -8.95
C ALA A 35 9.02 19.71 -9.14
N GLY A 36 10.33 19.64 -8.89
CA GLY A 36 11.26 20.77 -8.98
C GLY A 36 11.52 21.49 -7.67
N ASP A 37 10.69 21.27 -6.64
CA ASP A 37 10.93 21.85 -5.32
C ASP A 37 12.01 21.04 -4.56
N PRO A 38 13.05 21.67 -3.99
CA PRO A 38 14.06 20.94 -3.26
C PRO A 38 13.51 20.46 -1.91
N ILE A 39 13.77 19.21 -1.54
CA ILE A 39 13.45 18.65 -0.23
C ILE A 39 14.66 18.85 0.70
N THR A 40 14.51 19.73 1.68
CA THR A 40 15.56 20.13 2.61
C THR A 40 14.95 20.47 3.97
N LYS A 41 15.76 20.51 5.03
CA LYS A 41 15.32 20.95 6.37
C LYS A 41 14.61 22.32 6.37
N LYS A 42 14.99 23.22 5.46
CA LYS A 42 14.34 24.52 5.31
C LYS A 42 12.98 24.42 4.63
N THR A 43 12.88 23.66 3.54
CA THR A 43 11.66 23.59 2.73
C THR A 43 10.58 22.71 3.33
N VAL A 44 10.93 21.72 4.17
CA VAL A 44 9.95 21.00 4.99
C VAL A 44 9.38 21.86 6.12
N ASN A 45 9.89 23.08 6.32
CA ASN A 45 9.36 24.10 7.24
C ASN A 45 9.13 23.58 8.68
N GLY A 46 10.00 22.71 9.18
CA GLY A 46 9.88 22.08 10.50
C GLY A 46 8.70 21.11 10.64
N ALA A 47 8.27 20.49 9.54
CA ALA A 47 7.41 19.31 9.57
C ALA A 47 8.02 18.21 10.45
N GLN A 48 7.15 17.49 11.15
CA GLN A 48 7.49 16.31 11.94
C GLN A 48 7.27 15.03 11.13
N VAL A 49 6.23 15.04 10.28
CA VAL A 49 5.86 13.94 9.39
C VAL A 49 5.71 14.47 7.97
N ALA A 50 6.08 13.67 6.98
CA ALA A 50 5.81 13.93 5.58
C ALA A 50 4.95 12.82 4.98
N VAL A 51 4.03 13.18 4.09
CA VAL A 51 3.25 12.23 3.30
C VAL A 51 3.70 12.31 1.84
N ASP A 52 4.20 11.19 1.30
CA ASP A 52 4.65 11.09 -0.10
C ASP A 52 3.61 10.42 -0.99
N PHE A 53 3.03 11.24 -1.87
CA PHE A 53 2.21 10.84 -3.01
C PHE A 53 2.80 11.43 -4.30
N SER A 54 4.07 11.11 -4.54
CA SER A 54 4.81 11.44 -5.75
C SER A 54 4.65 10.34 -6.83
N VAL A 55 5.66 10.14 -7.67
CA VAL A 55 5.68 9.10 -8.72
C VAL A 55 6.77 8.05 -8.45
N PRO A 56 6.63 6.80 -8.95
CA PRO A 56 7.57 5.72 -8.68
C PRO A 56 9.05 6.06 -8.93
N GLY A 57 9.32 6.84 -9.98
CA GLY A 57 10.70 7.21 -10.35
C GLY A 57 11.40 8.18 -9.40
N VAL A 58 10.68 8.81 -8.46
CA VAL A 58 11.27 9.82 -7.55
C VAL A 58 10.99 9.57 -6.07
N THR A 59 10.04 8.69 -5.73
CA THR A 59 9.62 8.48 -4.33
C THR A 59 10.76 8.06 -3.42
N GLU A 60 11.66 7.18 -3.86
CA GLU A 60 12.79 6.74 -3.04
C GLU A 60 13.74 7.91 -2.72
N ALA A 61 14.08 8.72 -3.72
CA ALA A 61 14.92 9.90 -3.54
C ALA A 61 14.26 10.93 -2.61
N ASN A 62 12.94 11.12 -2.73
CA ASN A 62 12.17 11.97 -1.83
C ASN A 62 12.24 11.47 -0.39
N VAL A 63 12.03 10.16 -0.17
CA VAL A 63 12.07 9.56 1.17
C VAL A 63 13.44 9.76 1.80
N HIS A 64 14.53 9.52 1.07
CA HIS A 64 15.87 9.78 1.60
C HIS A 64 16.08 11.26 1.96
N ALA A 65 15.67 12.19 1.11
CA ALA A 65 15.81 13.62 1.41
C ALA A 65 14.93 14.08 2.59
N LEU A 66 13.77 13.47 2.81
CA LEU A 66 12.90 13.72 3.97
C LEU A 66 13.54 13.19 5.26
N LEU A 67 14.16 12.00 5.21
CA LEU A 67 14.93 11.44 6.32
C LEU A 67 16.11 12.34 6.69
N ASP A 68 16.87 12.81 5.70
CA ASP A 68 17.97 13.79 5.89
C ASP A 68 17.47 15.11 6.50
N ALA A 69 16.26 15.53 6.13
CA ALA A 69 15.61 16.71 6.71
C ALA A 69 15.11 16.49 8.15
N GLY A 70 15.19 15.27 8.67
CA GLY A 70 14.80 14.89 10.02
C GLY A 70 13.29 14.66 10.19
N VAL A 71 12.62 14.16 9.15
CA VAL A 71 11.16 14.00 9.09
C VAL A 71 10.80 12.52 8.99
N ASP A 72 9.80 12.07 9.75
CA ASP A 72 9.23 10.73 9.60
C ASP A 72 8.34 10.67 8.35
N VAL A 73 8.29 9.54 7.64
CA VAL A 73 7.68 9.51 6.30
C VAL A 73 6.58 8.47 6.18
N VAL A 74 5.43 8.87 5.65
CA VAL A 74 4.31 8.00 5.26
C VAL A 74 4.22 8.02 3.73
N VAL A 75 4.44 6.87 3.09
CA VAL A 75 4.51 6.74 1.64
C VAL A 75 3.29 5.99 1.12
N GLY A 76 2.56 6.65 0.21
CA GLY A 76 1.50 6.02 -0.58
C GLY A 76 1.86 5.82 -2.05
N THR A 77 3.01 6.30 -2.51
CA THR A 77 3.52 6.02 -3.84
C THR A 77 3.96 4.58 -3.99
N THR A 78 3.51 3.94 -5.08
CA THR A 78 3.83 2.55 -5.45
C THR A 78 5.17 2.46 -6.21
N GLY A 79 5.60 1.24 -6.57
CA GLY A 79 6.77 1.01 -7.43
C GLY A 79 8.07 0.71 -6.67
N TRP A 80 7.96 0.25 -5.43
CA TRP A 80 9.07 -0.14 -4.59
C TRP A 80 9.59 -1.54 -4.94
N THR A 81 10.91 -1.71 -4.88
CA THR A 81 11.59 -3.01 -4.99
C THR A 81 12.17 -3.43 -3.64
N GLU A 82 12.51 -4.71 -3.46
CA GLU A 82 13.17 -5.19 -2.24
C GLU A 82 14.49 -4.48 -1.96
N GLU A 83 15.26 -4.14 -2.99
CA GLU A 83 16.49 -3.36 -2.84
C GLU A 83 16.21 -1.93 -2.38
N SER A 84 15.13 -1.32 -2.89
CA SER A 84 14.71 0.04 -2.51
C SER A 84 14.21 0.05 -1.06
N TYR A 85 13.45 -0.97 -0.65
CA TYR A 85 13.06 -1.17 0.75
C TYR A 85 14.28 -1.34 1.66
N ALA A 86 15.29 -2.11 1.25
CA ALA A 86 16.50 -2.32 2.02
C ALA A 86 17.29 -1.00 2.22
N ARG A 87 17.46 -0.21 1.15
CA ARG A 87 18.15 1.09 1.22
C ARG A 87 17.43 2.08 2.15
N VAL A 88 16.11 2.21 2.02
CA VAL A 88 15.32 3.09 2.89
C VAL A 88 15.34 2.60 4.33
N ARG A 89 15.27 1.29 4.57
CA ARG A 89 15.35 0.71 5.92
C ARG A 89 16.67 1.07 6.60
N THR A 90 17.80 0.88 5.93
CA THR A 90 19.13 1.23 6.46
C THR A 90 19.20 2.72 6.79
N HIS A 91 18.85 3.58 5.85
CA HIS A 91 18.90 5.03 6.07
C HIS A 91 17.96 5.44 7.22
N ALA A 92 16.72 4.95 7.27
CA ALA A 92 15.78 5.27 8.35
C ALA A 92 16.32 4.89 9.74
N GLN A 93 16.99 3.73 9.84
CA GLN A 93 17.64 3.29 11.09
C GLN A 93 18.82 4.21 11.48
N GLU A 94 19.69 4.55 10.53
CA GLU A 94 20.83 5.44 10.76
C GLU A 94 20.39 6.86 11.15
N ALA A 95 19.34 7.38 10.52
CA ALA A 95 18.76 8.69 10.80
C ALA A 95 17.91 8.72 12.08
N GLY A 96 17.57 7.55 12.66
CA GLY A 96 16.67 7.44 13.81
C GLY A 96 15.25 7.91 13.50
N ARG A 97 14.73 7.56 12.32
CA ARG A 97 13.43 8.00 11.78
C ARG A 97 12.53 6.83 11.42
N ALA A 98 11.23 7.10 11.40
CA ALA A 98 10.22 6.13 11.00
C ALA A 98 9.83 6.31 9.53
N VAL A 99 9.64 5.18 8.83
CA VAL A 99 9.05 5.16 7.49
C VAL A 99 7.95 4.10 7.45
N LEU A 100 6.75 4.51 7.03
CA LEU A 100 5.64 3.62 6.70
C LEU A 100 5.42 3.65 5.19
N ILE A 101 5.69 2.53 4.52
CA ILE A 101 5.32 2.35 3.11
C ILE A 101 4.10 1.44 3.08
N ALA A 102 2.97 1.98 2.66
CA ALA A 102 1.72 1.22 2.57
C ALA A 102 1.24 1.20 1.11
N PRO A 103 1.19 0.03 0.45
CA PRO A 103 0.76 -0.08 -0.94
C PRO A 103 -0.75 0.17 -1.13
N ASN A 104 -1.52 0.21 -0.04
CA ASN A 104 -2.96 0.45 -0.06
C ASN A 104 -3.40 1.19 1.21
N PHE A 105 -3.98 2.39 1.04
CA PHE A 105 -4.55 3.21 2.12
C PHE A 105 -6.07 3.09 2.26
N ALA A 106 -6.73 2.29 1.43
CA ALA A 106 -8.15 2.00 1.57
C ALA A 106 -8.36 1.07 2.78
N MET A 107 -8.65 1.66 3.94
CA MET A 107 -8.83 0.94 5.21
C MET A 107 -9.81 -0.23 5.11
N GLY A 108 -10.91 -0.07 4.39
CA GLY A 108 -11.89 -1.15 4.17
C GLY A 108 -11.27 -2.37 3.47
N ALA A 109 -10.46 -2.14 2.44
CA ALA A 109 -9.75 -3.22 1.74
C ALA A 109 -8.70 -3.88 2.64
N VAL A 110 -7.93 -3.08 3.38
CA VAL A 110 -6.91 -3.60 4.32
C VAL A 110 -7.54 -4.46 5.42
N LEU A 111 -8.66 -4.02 5.98
CA LEU A 111 -9.40 -4.78 6.99
C LEU A 111 -10.02 -6.04 6.39
N ALA A 112 -10.62 -5.97 5.21
CA ALA A 112 -11.17 -7.14 4.53
C ALA A 112 -10.09 -8.20 4.28
N MET A 113 -8.91 -7.81 3.78
CA MET A 113 -7.75 -8.69 3.61
C MET A 113 -7.34 -9.35 4.93
N LYS A 114 -7.25 -8.57 6.01
CA LYS A 114 -6.87 -9.06 7.33
C LYS A 114 -7.90 -10.05 7.87
N PHE A 115 -9.19 -9.73 7.76
CA PHE A 115 -10.26 -10.61 8.23
C PHE A 115 -10.38 -11.89 7.41
N ALA A 116 -10.20 -11.81 6.09
CA ALA A 116 -10.18 -12.99 5.23
C ALA A 116 -9.05 -13.96 5.64
N ALA A 117 -7.83 -13.43 5.85
CA ALA A 117 -6.71 -14.24 6.33
C ALA A 117 -6.95 -14.82 7.74
N MET A 118 -7.53 -14.04 8.66
CA MET A 118 -7.87 -14.52 10.01
C MET A 118 -8.95 -15.61 10.01
N ALA A 119 -9.92 -15.53 9.09
CA ALA A 119 -10.99 -16.50 8.96
C ALA A 119 -10.52 -17.79 8.27
N ALA A 120 -9.59 -17.69 7.32
CA ALA A 120 -9.19 -18.78 6.42
C ALA A 120 -8.84 -20.13 7.10
N PRO A 121 -8.17 -20.18 8.28
CA PRO A 121 -7.90 -21.44 8.98
C PRO A 121 -9.14 -22.22 9.43
N TYR A 122 -10.31 -21.55 9.53
CA TYR A 122 -11.55 -22.15 10.04
C TYR A 122 -12.49 -22.65 8.94
N PHE A 123 -12.11 -22.51 7.67
CA PHE A 123 -12.91 -22.94 6.53
C PHE A 123 -12.14 -23.91 5.65
N GLU A 124 -12.81 -24.93 5.13
CA GLU A 124 -12.21 -25.92 4.25
C GLU A 124 -11.77 -25.32 2.91
N SER A 125 -12.58 -24.40 2.36
CA SER A 125 -12.36 -23.72 1.08
C SER A 125 -12.60 -22.21 1.20
N ALA A 126 -11.94 -21.42 0.35
CA ALA A 126 -12.16 -19.98 0.25
C ALA A 126 -11.90 -19.51 -1.19
N GLU A 127 -12.67 -18.54 -1.68
CA GLU A 127 -12.48 -17.92 -2.98
C GLU A 127 -12.55 -16.39 -2.85
N VAL A 128 -11.87 -15.66 -3.73
CA VAL A 128 -11.88 -14.19 -3.77
C VAL A 128 -12.64 -13.75 -5.00
N ILE A 129 -13.59 -12.83 -4.84
CA ILE A 129 -14.29 -12.19 -5.94
C ILE A 129 -14.00 -10.69 -5.85
N GLU A 130 -13.47 -10.11 -6.93
CA GLU A 130 -13.35 -8.66 -7.08
C GLU A 130 -14.24 -8.16 -8.21
N MET A 131 -14.68 -6.91 -8.06
CA MET A 131 -15.40 -6.19 -9.10
C MET A 131 -14.70 -4.86 -9.37
N HIS A 132 -14.47 -4.55 -10.64
CA HIS A 132 -13.85 -3.29 -11.04
C HIS A 132 -14.61 -2.63 -12.20
N HIS A 133 -14.36 -1.33 -12.39
CA HIS A 133 -14.86 -0.63 -13.57
C HIS A 133 -14.22 -1.21 -14.85
N PRO A 134 -14.88 -1.13 -16.01
CA PRO A 134 -14.40 -1.76 -17.25
C PRO A 134 -13.09 -1.16 -17.81
N GLY A 135 -12.68 0.03 -17.35
CA GLY A 135 -11.42 0.66 -17.77
C GLY A 135 -10.17 0.18 -17.03
N LYS A 136 -10.26 -0.87 -16.21
CA LYS A 136 -9.12 -1.40 -15.47
C LYS A 136 -8.26 -2.26 -16.40
N VAL A 137 -6.96 -2.00 -16.40
CA VAL A 137 -6.00 -2.59 -17.36
C VAL A 137 -5.48 -3.96 -16.93
N ASP A 138 -5.57 -4.29 -15.65
CA ASP A 138 -5.05 -5.50 -15.01
C ASP A 138 -6.16 -6.28 -14.31
N ALA A 139 -6.15 -7.60 -14.42
CA ALA A 139 -7.06 -8.50 -13.72
C ALA A 139 -6.36 -9.81 -13.35
N PRO A 140 -6.51 -10.33 -12.11
CA PRO A 140 -7.12 -9.67 -10.96
C PRO A 140 -6.27 -8.51 -10.44
N SER A 141 -6.86 -7.60 -9.65
CA SER A 141 -6.10 -6.50 -9.05
C SER A 141 -5.03 -6.99 -8.08
N GLY A 142 -4.01 -6.15 -7.85
CA GLY A 142 -3.01 -6.39 -6.81
C GLY A 142 -3.60 -6.60 -5.42
N THR A 143 -4.75 -5.99 -5.10
CA THR A 143 -5.45 -6.19 -3.83
C THR A 143 -6.06 -7.58 -3.73
N ALA A 144 -6.71 -8.08 -4.79
CA ALA A 144 -7.24 -9.45 -4.79
C ALA A 144 -6.13 -10.50 -4.75
N VAL A 145 -5.04 -10.29 -5.49
CA VAL A 145 -3.84 -11.14 -5.41
C VAL A 145 -3.29 -11.15 -3.98
N ALA A 146 -3.12 -9.99 -3.34
CA ALA A 146 -2.65 -9.91 -1.96
C ALA A 146 -3.61 -10.57 -0.96
N THR A 147 -4.92 -10.44 -1.17
CA THR A 147 -5.96 -11.11 -0.37
C THR A 147 -5.81 -12.63 -0.45
N ALA A 148 -5.75 -13.17 -1.68
CA ALA A 148 -5.61 -14.59 -1.94
C ALA A 148 -4.32 -15.17 -1.33
N ARG A 149 -3.18 -14.48 -1.49
CA ARG A 149 -1.91 -14.86 -0.84
C ARG A 149 -2.00 -14.85 0.68
N GLY A 150 -2.69 -13.88 1.26
CA GLY A 150 -2.92 -13.79 2.70
C GLY A 150 -3.74 -14.98 3.23
N ILE A 151 -4.80 -15.36 2.52
CA ILE A 151 -5.62 -16.54 2.78
C ILE A 151 -4.78 -17.82 2.68
N ALA A 152 -4.05 -18.00 1.58
CA ALA A 152 -3.21 -19.17 1.33
C ALA A 152 -2.17 -19.38 2.44
N ARG A 153 -1.44 -18.30 2.80
CA ARG A 153 -0.45 -18.33 3.88
C ARG A 153 -1.08 -18.73 5.22
N ALA A 154 -2.19 -18.10 5.60
CA ALA A 154 -2.84 -18.38 6.88
C ALA A 154 -3.31 -19.85 6.99
N ARG A 155 -3.81 -20.42 5.90
CA ARG A 155 -4.16 -21.84 5.83
C ARG A 155 -2.96 -22.76 5.99
N ALA A 156 -1.87 -22.47 5.27
CA ALA A 156 -0.65 -23.25 5.34
C ALA A 156 -0.04 -23.22 6.75
N GLU A 157 -0.02 -22.06 7.40
CA GLU A 157 0.43 -21.90 8.80
C GLU A 157 -0.42 -22.70 9.80
N ALA A 158 -1.71 -22.87 9.51
CA ALA A 158 -2.63 -23.68 10.30
C ALA A 158 -2.57 -25.19 9.96
N GLY A 159 -1.72 -25.61 9.02
CA GLY A 159 -1.56 -27.00 8.63
C GLY A 159 -2.68 -27.55 7.76
N LEU A 160 -3.51 -26.69 7.16
CA LEU A 160 -4.50 -27.11 6.18
C LEU A 160 -3.80 -27.43 4.85
N GLY A 161 -4.26 -28.49 4.19
CA GLY A 161 -3.83 -28.82 2.83
C GLY A 161 -4.50 -27.94 1.77
N ASP A 162 -4.30 -28.34 0.51
CA ASP A 162 -4.96 -27.71 -0.63
C ASP A 162 -6.48 -27.70 -0.44
N MET A 163 -7.13 -26.64 -0.93
CA MET A 163 -8.59 -26.57 -0.93
C MET A 163 -9.14 -27.68 -1.82
N PRO A 164 -10.12 -28.47 -1.33
CA PRO A 164 -10.71 -29.51 -2.15
C PRO A 164 -11.41 -28.91 -3.36
N ASP A 165 -11.15 -29.50 -4.52
CA ASP A 165 -11.79 -29.15 -5.78
C ASP A 165 -12.07 -30.42 -6.58
N ALA A 166 -13.36 -30.77 -6.71
CA ALA A 166 -13.81 -31.93 -7.49
C ALA A 166 -14.15 -31.56 -8.94
N THR A 167 -13.81 -30.35 -9.38
CA THR A 167 -14.10 -29.90 -10.75
C THR A 167 -13.23 -30.66 -11.75
N GLU A 168 -13.84 -31.54 -12.55
CA GLU A 168 -13.14 -32.31 -13.60
C GLU A 168 -13.07 -31.57 -14.94
N MET A 169 -14.00 -30.64 -15.19
CA MET A 169 -14.10 -29.90 -16.45
C MET A 169 -14.37 -28.41 -16.14
N ASP A 170 -13.48 -27.53 -16.59
CA ASP A 170 -13.64 -26.07 -16.53
C ASP A 170 -13.07 -25.39 -17.79
N GLU A 171 -13.57 -25.79 -18.95
CA GLU A 171 -13.06 -25.30 -20.24
C GLU A 171 -13.21 -23.78 -20.43
N LEU A 172 -14.14 -23.15 -19.70
CA LEU A 172 -14.41 -21.72 -19.76
C LEU A 172 -13.71 -20.93 -18.66
N GLY A 173 -12.96 -21.57 -17.75
CA GLY A 173 -12.28 -20.91 -16.64
C GLY A 173 -13.23 -20.27 -15.63
N SER A 174 -14.44 -20.82 -15.46
CA SER A 174 -15.48 -20.31 -14.57
C SER A 174 -15.13 -20.46 -13.09
N ARG A 175 -14.12 -21.27 -12.74
CA ARG A 175 -13.58 -21.37 -11.38
C ARG A 175 -12.57 -20.26 -11.05
N GLY A 176 -12.32 -19.34 -11.98
CA GLY A 176 -11.42 -18.20 -11.76
C GLY A 176 -9.94 -18.55 -11.85
N GLY A 177 -9.10 -17.51 -11.84
CA GLY A 177 -7.64 -17.69 -11.84
C GLY A 177 -7.14 -18.14 -10.47
N ARG A 178 -6.08 -18.95 -10.42
CA ARG A 178 -5.51 -19.43 -9.15
C ARG A 178 -4.35 -18.55 -8.69
N VAL A 179 -4.42 -18.06 -7.46
CA VAL A 179 -3.34 -17.37 -6.76
C VAL A 179 -2.98 -18.17 -5.51
N ASP A 180 -1.83 -18.82 -5.52
CA ASP A 180 -1.33 -19.66 -4.43
C ASP A 180 -2.39 -20.69 -3.95
N GLY A 181 -3.08 -21.30 -4.91
CA GLY A 181 -4.13 -22.30 -4.65
C GLY A 181 -5.53 -21.73 -4.37
N VAL A 182 -5.65 -20.42 -4.11
CA VAL A 182 -6.94 -19.74 -3.87
C VAL A 182 -7.55 -19.28 -5.20
N PRO A 183 -8.80 -19.66 -5.52
CA PRO A 183 -9.50 -19.15 -6.69
C PRO A 183 -9.82 -17.65 -6.58
N VAL A 184 -9.60 -16.91 -7.66
CA VAL A 184 -9.82 -15.47 -7.78
C VAL A 184 -10.63 -15.16 -9.03
N HIS A 185 -11.77 -14.50 -8.83
CA HIS A 185 -12.69 -14.07 -9.88
C HIS A 185 -12.62 -12.56 -10.02
N ALA A 186 -12.30 -12.07 -11.22
CA ALA A 186 -12.35 -10.66 -11.56
C ALA A 186 -13.55 -10.41 -12.47
N VAL A 187 -14.53 -9.66 -11.97
CA VAL A 187 -15.84 -9.41 -12.60
C VAL A 187 -15.98 -7.94 -13.03
#